data_AF-A0AAP8KCA0-F1
#
_entry.id   AF-A0AAP8KCA0-F1
#
_cell.length_a   1.000
_cell.length_b   1.000
_cell.length_c   1.000
_cell.angle_alpha   90.00
_cell.angle_beta   90.00
_cell.angle_gamma   90.00
#
_symmetry.space_group_name_H-M   'P 1'
#
loop_
_entity.id
_entity.type
_entity.pdbx_description
1 polymer ?
#
loop_
_entity_poly.entity_id
_entity_poly.type
_entity_poly.pdbx_seq_one_letter_code
_entity_poly.pdbx_strand_id
1 'polypeptide(L)'
;MKKIGRNDPCYCNSGLKYKKCHLRIDTIKDKIQQNGVISFTEEESRILGNINREYIQKFFKKQKCIYPNCDKKPISSHTFSRSLLEHSLGEEIEGENPGKYVYHSDIQRIFSSFPNKDQRDFLYKTLIKNAGTLPLFCSEHDDKLFSSIENRGQKLSVSEYIFMLSYRFFMYDILKDNFIAFTRDNEIIGENHSIHKKFEKRFIELYNEFQKNTSQLVQSVYNRQKHLLMKESFEQIIVSNNLNKETINEKFEIKIYNLKKDVRWAGVGFTEFVSNGDDIYNHYPSGFGVIPSFNGYDACFFIISLKEEAQYLESNLYKIFDGLYLKYVNNNDIEFLASLMMMVFDSSENIMLSPSKFSELKEAGQYEKLEHINSLLTRNKSLRSTQVRREVFGLCQEVDLF
;
A
#
# COMPACT_ATOMS: atom_id res chain seq x y z
N MET A 1 -16.43 -23.63 -17.12
CA MET A 1 -17.42 -22.54 -16.96
C MET A 1 -17.86 -22.05 -18.33
N LYS A 2 -19.14 -21.71 -18.53
CA LYS A 2 -19.62 -21.08 -19.79
C LYS A 2 -18.94 -19.72 -19.97
N LYS A 3 -18.38 -19.45 -21.15
CA LYS A 3 -17.83 -18.12 -21.50
C LYS A 3 -18.96 -17.10 -21.51
N ILE A 4 -18.83 -16.05 -20.69
CA ILE A 4 -19.74 -14.90 -20.68
C ILE A 4 -19.71 -14.19 -22.04
N GLY A 5 -20.88 -13.92 -22.62
CA GLY A 5 -21.02 -13.22 -23.89
C GLY A 5 -20.72 -11.73 -23.74
N ARG A 6 -20.14 -11.10 -24.77
CA ARG A 6 -19.76 -9.66 -24.75
C ARG A 6 -20.90 -8.72 -24.35
N ASN A 7 -22.14 -9.06 -24.67
CA ASN A 7 -23.31 -8.24 -24.37
C ASN A 7 -24.05 -8.67 -23.09
N ASP A 8 -23.64 -9.77 -22.46
CA ASP A 8 -24.27 -10.29 -21.24
C ASP A 8 -24.00 -9.34 -20.06
N PRO A 9 -24.85 -9.33 -19.03
CA PRO A 9 -24.57 -8.64 -17.78
C PRO A 9 -23.23 -9.09 -17.20
N CYS A 10 -22.38 -8.14 -16.83
CA CYS A 10 -21.06 -8.45 -16.29
C CYS A 10 -21.17 -9.22 -14.96
N TYR A 11 -20.31 -10.21 -14.73
CA TYR A 11 -20.32 -11.05 -13.52
C TYR A 11 -20.06 -10.29 -12.20
N CYS A 12 -19.59 -9.04 -12.27
CA CYS A 12 -19.43 -8.16 -11.11
C CYS A 12 -20.77 -7.55 -10.64
N ASN A 13 -21.88 -7.90 -11.28
CA ASN A 13 -23.22 -7.39 -10.99
C ASN A 13 -23.34 -5.86 -11.06
N SER A 14 -22.50 -5.20 -11.85
CA SER A 14 -22.49 -3.74 -12.04
C SER A 14 -23.69 -3.18 -12.82
N GLY A 15 -24.59 -4.04 -13.31
CA GLY A 15 -25.64 -3.66 -14.25
C GLY A 15 -25.15 -3.31 -15.67
N LEU A 16 -23.83 -3.26 -15.89
CA LEU A 16 -23.23 -2.98 -17.20
C LEU A 16 -23.07 -4.26 -18.05
N LYS A 17 -23.09 -4.10 -19.38
CA LYS A 17 -22.70 -5.16 -20.32
C LYS A 17 -21.23 -5.52 -20.13
N TYR A 18 -20.89 -6.80 -20.17
CA TYR A 18 -19.54 -7.33 -19.98
C TYR A 18 -18.48 -6.58 -20.82
N LYS A 19 -18.79 -6.27 -22.09
CA LYS A 19 -17.90 -5.50 -22.99
C LYS A 19 -17.55 -4.08 -22.53
N LYS A 20 -18.39 -3.46 -21.69
CA LYS A 20 -18.21 -2.11 -21.16
C LYS A 20 -17.66 -2.12 -19.72
N CYS A 21 -17.41 -3.30 -19.16
CA CYS A 21 -16.97 -3.46 -17.78
C CYS A 21 -15.70 -4.32 -17.76
N HIS A 22 -15.79 -5.62 -17.46
CA HIS A 22 -14.61 -6.45 -17.26
C HIS A 22 -13.97 -7.03 -18.53
N LEU A 23 -14.59 -6.93 -19.72
CA LEU A 23 -14.00 -7.52 -20.95
C LEU A 23 -12.58 -7.03 -21.23
N ARG A 24 -12.29 -5.75 -21.03
CA ARG A 24 -10.94 -5.20 -21.25
C ARG A 24 -9.94 -5.82 -20.27
N ILE A 25 -10.32 -5.89 -19.00
CA ILE A 25 -9.51 -6.45 -17.90
C ILE A 25 -9.27 -7.94 -18.15
N ASP A 26 -10.32 -8.69 -18.47
CA ASP A 26 -10.25 -10.13 -18.73
C ASP A 26 -9.51 -10.45 -20.04
N THR A 27 -9.59 -9.60 -21.06
CA THR A 27 -8.77 -9.75 -22.27
C THR A 27 -7.29 -9.55 -21.97
N ILE A 28 -6.94 -8.62 -21.08
CA ILE A 28 -5.54 -8.43 -20.64
C ILE A 28 -5.11 -9.63 -19.79
N LYS A 29 -5.96 -10.14 -18.90
CA LYS A 29 -5.70 -11.33 -18.09
C LYS A 29 -5.52 -12.58 -18.93
N ASP A 30 -6.40 -12.80 -19.90
CA ASP A 30 -6.33 -13.90 -20.86
C ASP A 30 -5.03 -13.81 -21.66
N LYS A 31 -4.56 -12.61 -22.03
CA LYS A 31 -3.25 -12.43 -22.68
C LYS A 31 -2.09 -12.74 -21.73
N ILE A 32 -2.14 -12.30 -20.48
CA ILE A 32 -1.13 -12.62 -19.47
C ILE A 32 -1.10 -14.14 -19.18
N GLN A 33 -2.26 -14.81 -19.16
CA GLN A 33 -2.38 -16.25 -18.94
C GLN A 33 -2.02 -17.07 -20.19
N GLN A 34 -2.41 -16.63 -21.40
CA GLN A 34 -2.09 -17.29 -22.67
C GLN A 34 -0.62 -17.15 -23.05
N ASN A 35 0.03 -16.05 -22.68
CA ASN A 35 1.48 -15.87 -22.84
C ASN A 35 2.28 -16.68 -21.79
N GLY A 36 1.59 -17.48 -20.98
CA GLY A 36 2.16 -18.28 -19.90
C GLY A 36 2.59 -17.39 -18.74
N VAL A 37 2.42 -17.90 -17.52
CA VAL A 37 3.34 -17.53 -16.45
C VAL A 37 4.73 -17.81 -17.01
N ILE A 38 5.45 -16.77 -17.42
CA ILE A 38 6.79 -16.93 -17.97
C ILE A 38 7.60 -17.58 -16.84
N SER A 39 7.86 -18.88 -16.97
CA SER A 39 8.76 -19.57 -16.07
C SER A 39 10.15 -19.15 -16.49
N PHE A 40 10.62 -18.05 -15.92
CA PHE A 40 12.01 -17.68 -16.03
C PHE A 40 12.85 -18.78 -15.40
N THR A 41 13.92 -19.16 -16.10
CA THR A 41 15.02 -19.92 -15.49
C THR A 41 15.58 -19.13 -14.29
N GLU A 42 16.32 -19.81 -13.41
CA GLU A 42 16.99 -19.15 -12.29
C GLU A 42 17.96 -18.07 -12.76
N GLU A 43 18.65 -18.31 -13.89
CA GLU A 43 19.54 -17.34 -14.52
C GLU A 43 18.77 -16.11 -15.00
N GLU A 44 17.69 -16.28 -15.77
CA GLU A 44 16.81 -15.20 -16.22
C GLU A 44 16.24 -14.39 -15.05
N SER A 45 15.77 -15.08 -13.99
CA SER A 45 15.25 -14.44 -12.78
C SER A 45 16.31 -13.57 -12.08
N ARG A 46 17.54 -14.08 -11.96
CA ARG A 46 18.68 -13.34 -11.39
C ARG A 46 19.02 -12.09 -12.21
N ILE A 47 18.98 -12.20 -13.53
CA ILE A 47 19.24 -11.09 -14.45
C ILE A 47 18.15 -10.04 -14.36
N LEU A 48 16.88 -10.43 -14.39
CA LEU A 48 15.75 -9.50 -14.20
C LEU A 48 15.87 -8.75 -12.87
N GLY A 49 16.24 -9.45 -11.80
CA GLY A 49 16.54 -8.80 -10.52
C GLY A 49 17.66 -7.75 -10.61
N ASN A 50 18.71 -7.98 -11.41
CA ASN A 50 19.76 -6.98 -11.65
C ASN A 50 19.24 -5.77 -12.43
N ILE A 51 18.43 -6.02 -13.46
CA ILE A 51 17.82 -4.97 -14.29
C ILE A 51 16.96 -4.05 -13.42
N ASN A 52 16.05 -4.63 -12.63
CA ASN A 52 15.19 -3.86 -11.73
C ASN A 52 16.03 -3.05 -10.74
N ARG A 53 17.09 -3.62 -10.17
CA ARG A 53 18.02 -2.88 -9.29
C ARG A 53 18.65 -1.67 -9.97
N GLU A 54 19.10 -1.80 -11.22
CA GLU A 54 19.65 -0.67 -11.97
C GLU A 54 18.60 0.42 -12.22
N TYR A 55 17.37 0.06 -12.55
CA TYR A 55 16.28 1.02 -12.74
C TYR A 55 15.90 1.73 -11.45
N ILE A 56 15.79 1.01 -10.34
CA ILE A 56 15.57 1.56 -9.01
C ILE A 56 16.66 2.58 -8.66
N GLN A 57 17.94 2.23 -8.87
CA GLN A 57 19.06 3.14 -8.64
C GLN A 57 19.00 4.39 -9.54
N LYS A 58 18.72 4.21 -10.84
CA LYS A 58 18.58 5.32 -11.81
C LYS A 58 17.44 6.26 -11.41
N PHE A 59 16.30 5.71 -10.99
CA PHE A 59 15.14 6.46 -10.54
C PHE A 59 15.49 7.28 -9.30
N PHE A 60 15.97 6.63 -8.23
CA PHE A 60 16.27 7.29 -6.96
C PHE A 60 17.42 8.30 -7.07
N LYS A 61 18.40 8.07 -7.94
CA LYS A 61 19.49 9.03 -8.18
C LYS A 61 19.00 10.37 -8.76
N LYS A 62 17.87 10.36 -9.49
CA LYS A 62 17.27 11.56 -10.09
C LYS A 62 16.20 12.21 -9.21
N GLN A 63 15.83 11.59 -8.09
CA GLN A 63 14.78 12.14 -7.24
C GLN A 63 15.25 13.39 -6.50
N LYS A 64 14.32 14.33 -6.37
CA LYS A 64 14.41 15.51 -5.54
C LYS A 64 13.45 15.36 -4.37
N CYS A 65 13.62 16.20 -3.35
CA CYS A 65 12.66 16.32 -2.25
C CYS A 65 11.24 16.51 -2.81
N ILE A 66 10.29 15.71 -2.33
CA ILE A 66 8.90 15.69 -2.83
C ILE A 66 8.08 16.91 -2.38
N TYR A 67 8.57 17.64 -1.37
CA TYR A 67 7.98 18.91 -0.94
C TYR A 67 7.90 19.92 -2.11
N PRO A 68 6.78 20.66 -2.27
CA PRO A 68 6.60 21.61 -3.36
C PRO A 68 7.76 22.58 -3.52
N ASN A 69 8.20 22.78 -4.77
CA ASN A 69 9.25 23.74 -5.14
C ASN A 69 10.59 23.53 -4.43
N CYS A 70 10.93 22.30 -4.04
CA CYS A 70 12.23 21.97 -3.45
C CYS A 70 13.14 21.22 -4.44
N ASP A 71 14.37 21.72 -4.61
CA ASP A 71 15.38 21.08 -5.48
C ASP A 71 16.46 20.29 -4.72
N LYS A 72 16.36 20.22 -3.38
CA LYS A 72 17.35 19.53 -2.54
C LYS A 72 17.25 18.01 -2.71
N LYS A 73 18.38 17.32 -2.51
CA LYS A 73 18.42 15.86 -2.50
C LYS A 73 17.66 15.31 -1.29
N PRO A 74 16.78 14.31 -1.47
CA PRO A 74 16.08 13.68 -0.35
C PRO A 74 17.00 12.80 0.50
N ILE A 75 16.65 12.65 1.77
CA ILE A 75 17.22 11.68 2.72
C ILE A 75 16.35 10.43 2.77
N SER A 76 16.82 9.39 3.45
CA SER A 76 16.03 8.19 3.70
C SER A 76 14.98 8.46 4.80
N SER A 77 13.81 8.97 4.40
CA SER A 77 12.71 9.29 5.30
C SER A 77 11.97 8.02 5.70
N HIS A 78 11.75 7.80 7.00
CA HIS A 78 10.87 6.73 7.47
C HIS A 78 9.40 7.12 7.28
N THR A 79 8.55 6.19 6.83
CA THR A 79 7.10 6.40 6.77
C THR A 79 6.47 6.41 8.17
N PHE A 80 6.66 5.34 8.94
CA PHE A 80 6.42 5.34 10.38
C PHE A 80 7.64 5.92 11.09
N SER A 81 7.45 6.88 11.99
CA SER A 81 8.59 7.50 12.67
C SER A 81 9.45 6.46 13.38
N ARG A 82 10.77 6.66 13.36
CA ARG A 82 11.71 5.76 14.04
C ARG A 82 11.37 5.60 15.53
N SER A 83 10.96 6.69 16.17
CA SER A 83 10.52 6.70 17.57
C SER A 83 9.28 5.83 17.80
N LEU A 84 8.27 5.89 16.92
CA LEU A 84 7.10 5.00 16.99
C LEU A 84 7.50 3.55 16.88
N LEU A 85 8.37 3.23 15.92
CA LEU A 85 8.88 1.87 15.74
C LEU A 85 9.64 1.40 16.97
N GLU A 86 10.60 2.18 17.48
CA GLU A 86 11.44 1.80 18.63
C GLU A 86 10.67 1.59 19.94
N HIS A 87 9.51 2.22 20.08
CA HIS A 87 8.73 2.22 21.31
C HIS A 87 7.47 1.36 21.28
N SER A 88 6.90 1.10 20.10
CA SER A 88 5.60 0.44 19.99
C SER A 88 5.67 -0.93 19.31
N LEU A 89 6.62 -1.14 18.38
CA LEU A 89 6.71 -2.37 17.57
C LEU A 89 8.06 -3.06 17.66
N GLY A 90 9.10 -2.30 17.96
CA GLY A 90 10.49 -2.68 17.89
C GLY A 90 10.92 -3.50 19.09
N GLU A 91 11.51 -4.66 18.83
CA GLU A 91 12.06 -5.51 19.88
C GLU A 91 13.56 -5.69 19.70
N GLU A 92 14.27 -5.66 20.83
CA GLU A 92 15.69 -5.94 20.89
C GLU A 92 15.91 -7.42 20.62
N ILE A 93 16.81 -7.74 19.70
CA ILE A 93 17.19 -9.12 19.42
C ILE A 93 18.70 -9.24 19.57
N GLU A 94 19.11 -10.07 20.51
CA GLU A 94 20.50 -10.43 20.75
C GLU A 94 21.00 -11.45 19.71
N GLY A 95 22.31 -11.55 19.53
CA GLY A 95 22.94 -12.51 18.60
C GLY A 95 24.02 -11.88 17.72
N GLU A 96 24.29 -12.49 16.57
CA GLU A 96 25.37 -12.07 15.65
C GLU A 96 25.21 -10.65 15.08
N ASN A 97 23.98 -10.14 15.02
CA ASN A 97 23.68 -8.77 14.59
C ASN A 97 22.70 -8.10 15.56
N PRO A 98 23.17 -7.62 16.72
CA PRO A 98 22.31 -7.08 17.77
C PRO A 98 21.66 -5.76 17.34
N GLY A 99 20.43 -5.54 17.81
CA GLY A 99 19.71 -4.28 17.61
C GLY A 99 18.20 -4.45 17.71
N LYS A 100 17.47 -3.36 17.48
CA LYS A 100 16.01 -3.37 17.40
C LYS A 100 15.50 -3.71 16.01
N TYR A 101 14.58 -4.66 15.95
CA TYR A 101 14.00 -5.18 14.72
C TYR A 101 12.48 -5.09 14.68
N VAL A 102 11.96 -5.09 13.45
CA VAL A 102 10.56 -5.31 13.12
C VAL A 102 10.46 -6.30 11.95
N TYR A 103 9.30 -6.91 11.75
CA TYR A 103 8.95 -7.61 10.52
C TYR A 103 8.19 -6.66 9.61
N HIS A 104 8.57 -6.61 8.34
CA HIS A 104 8.22 -5.51 7.46
C HIS A 104 7.92 -6.02 6.05
N SER A 105 6.86 -5.53 5.42
CA SER A 105 6.67 -5.66 3.98
C SER A 105 7.30 -4.42 3.33
N ASP A 106 8.45 -4.56 2.64
CA ASP A 106 8.97 -3.46 1.83
C ASP A 106 8.91 -3.67 0.33
N ILE A 107 8.65 -2.54 -0.30
CA ILE A 107 8.48 -2.42 -1.72
C ILE A 107 9.79 -2.42 -2.50
N GLN A 108 10.94 -2.01 -1.94
CA GLN A 108 12.22 -2.23 -2.61
C GLN A 108 12.44 -3.73 -2.84
N ARG A 109 12.00 -4.53 -1.86
CA ARG A 109 11.54 -5.92 -1.96
C ARG A 109 10.76 -6.22 -3.24
N ILE A 110 9.50 -5.80 -3.24
CA ILE A 110 8.51 -6.05 -4.30
C ILE A 110 8.99 -5.60 -5.70
N PHE A 111 9.68 -4.46 -5.80
CA PHE A 111 10.26 -3.93 -7.03
C PHE A 111 11.48 -4.75 -7.52
N SER A 112 12.23 -5.39 -6.61
CA SER A 112 13.41 -6.19 -6.95
C SER A 112 13.14 -7.70 -7.04
N SER A 113 11.98 -8.17 -6.60
CA SER A 113 11.58 -9.58 -6.59
C SER A 113 10.88 -9.98 -7.89
N PHE A 114 11.65 -10.32 -8.92
CA PHE A 114 11.30 -11.53 -9.66
C PHE A 114 11.60 -12.72 -8.72
N PRO A 115 10.72 -13.73 -8.65
CA PRO A 115 10.70 -14.67 -7.55
C PRO A 115 11.94 -15.57 -7.59
N ASN A 116 12.89 -15.33 -6.68
CA ASN A 116 13.74 -16.39 -6.21
C ASN A 116 12.88 -17.29 -5.30
N LYS A 117 12.91 -18.61 -5.52
CA LYS A 117 12.08 -19.61 -4.80
C LYS A 117 12.22 -19.56 -3.27
N ASP A 118 13.28 -18.95 -2.75
CA ASP A 118 13.58 -18.85 -1.32
C ASP A 118 13.00 -17.60 -0.62
N GLN A 119 12.30 -16.71 -1.34
CA GLN A 119 11.60 -15.55 -0.76
C GLN A 119 10.08 -15.82 -0.63
N ARG A 120 9.70 -16.82 0.17
CA ARG A 120 8.27 -17.15 0.39
C ARG A 120 7.54 -16.16 1.31
N ASP A 121 8.24 -15.63 2.32
CA ASP A 121 7.64 -14.78 3.35
C ASP A 121 7.44 -13.33 2.87
N PHE A 122 6.19 -12.82 2.91
CA PHE A 122 5.89 -11.43 2.53
C PHE A 122 6.31 -10.39 3.60
N LEU A 123 6.52 -10.84 4.84
CA LEU A 123 7.09 -10.05 5.93
C LEU A 123 8.49 -10.56 6.25
N TYR A 124 9.46 -9.65 6.35
CA TYR A 124 10.83 -10.03 6.65
C TYR A 124 11.44 -9.17 7.75
N LYS A 125 12.34 -9.79 8.51
CA LYS A 125 13.04 -9.17 9.63
C LYS A 125 13.96 -8.05 9.15
N THR A 126 13.78 -6.85 9.69
CA THR A 126 14.50 -5.62 9.30
C THR A 126 14.88 -4.81 10.53
N LEU A 127 16.11 -4.27 10.55
CA LEU A 127 16.52 -3.31 11.56
C LEU A 127 15.67 -2.04 11.45
N ILE A 128 15.22 -1.48 12.57
CA ILE A 128 14.33 -0.30 12.56
C ILE A 128 14.89 0.85 11.72
N LYS A 129 16.20 1.10 11.77
CA LYS A 129 16.87 2.15 10.98
C LYS A 129 16.71 2.01 9.45
N ASN A 130 16.28 0.86 8.96
CA ASN A 130 16.04 0.56 7.54
C ASN A 130 14.57 0.30 7.23
N ALA A 131 13.69 0.20 8.24
CA ALA A 131 12.30 -0.19 8.04
C ALA A 131 11.48 1.00 7.48
N GLY A 132 10.73 0.74 6.40
CA GLY A 132 9.83 1.73 5.78
C GLY A 132 10.51 3.00 5.26
N THR A 133 11.80 2.94 4.89
CA THR A 133 12.55 4.13 4.46
C THR A 133 12.52 4.33 2.94
N LEU A 134 12.19 5.54 2.48
CA LEU A 134 12.31 5.95 1.07
C LEU A 134 12.85 7.38 0.92
N PRO A 135 13.46 7.72 -0.22
CA PRO A 135 13.96 9.07 -0.49
C PRO A 135 12.83 10.07 -0.77
N LEU A 136 12.11 10.48 0.27
CA LEU A 136 10.93 11.36 0.16
C LEU A 136 11.28 12.84 0.32
N PHE A 137 11.78 13.24 1.50
CA PHE A 137 12.03 14.64 1.84
C PHE A 137 13.52 14.91 2.02
N CYS A 138 13.98 16.15 1.84
CA CYS A 138 15.31 16.54 2.31
C CYS A 138 15.28 16.70 3.84
N SER A 139 16.45 16.71 4.49
CA SER A 139 16.53 16.77 5.96
C SER A 139 15.75 17.95 6.55
N GLU A 140 15.86 19.14 5.95
CA GLU A 140 15.14 20.33 6.41
C GLU A 140 13.62 20.17 6.38
N HIS A 141 13.05 19.65 5.29
CA HIS A 141 11.60 19.48 5.18
C HIS A 141 11.11 18.29 6.02
N ASP A 142 11.87 17.21 6.12
CA ASP A 142 11.51 16.07 6.96
C ASP A 142 11.42 16.51 8.43
N ASP A 143 12.46 17.18 8.93
CA ASP A 143 12.52 17.71 10.31
C ASP A 143 11.41 18.74 10.56
N LYS A 144 11.26 19.72 9.65
CA LYS A 144 10.26 20.79 9.80
C LYS A 144 8.84 20.23 9.87
N LEU A 145 8.50 19.28 9.01
CA LEU A 145 7.13 18.78 8.90
C LEU A 145 6.80 17.79 10.02
N PHE A 146 7.71 16.85 10.30
CA PHE A 146 7.34 15.67 11.07
C PHE A 146 7.86 15.68 12.50
N SER A 147 8.73 16.62 12.89
CA SER A 147 9.21 16.72 14.28
C SER A 147 8.09 16.80 15.32
N SER A 148 6.88 17.28 14.95
CA SER A 148 5.70 17.31 15.82
C SER A 148 5.09 15.92 16.08
N ILE A 149 5.26 14.96 15.17
CA ILE A 149 4.77 13.58 15.28
C ILE A 149 5.85 12.56 15.65
N GLU A 150 7.13 12.95 15.65
CA GLU A 150 8.25 12.05 16.00
C GLU A 150 8.76 12.25 17.43
N ASN A 151 8.78 13.49 17.90
CA ASN A 151 9.28 13.83 19.23
C ASN A 151 8.28 13.44 20.32
N ARG A 152 8.79 13.04 21.49
CA ARG A 152 7.97 12.64 22.63
C ARG A 152 7.01 13.74 23.10
N GLY A 153 5.86 13.29 23.59
CA GLY A 153 4.77 14.13 24.10
C GLY A 153 3.71 14.40 23.04
N GLN A 154 2.46 14.40 23.46
CA GLN A 154 1.33 14.73 22.60
C GLN A 154 1.35 16.23 22.29
N LYS A 155 1.79 16.60 21.10
CA LYS A 155 1.89 18.01 20.64
C LYS A 155 0.75 18.44 19.74
N LEU A 156 0.07 17.49 19.13
CA LEU A 156 -1.03 17.70 18.18
C LEU A 156 -2.31 17.04 18.71
N SER A 157 -3.47 17.53 18.29
CA SER A 157 -4.70 16.75 18.39
C SER A 157 -4.59 15.44 17.59
N VAL A 158 -5.44 14.45 17.90
CA VAL A 158 -5.42 13.16 17.22
C VAL A 158 -5.64 13.30 15.71
N SER A 159 -6.54 14.20 15.28
CA SER A 159 -6.81 14.47 13.87
C SER A 159 -5.62 15.10 13.14
N GLU A 160 -4.91 16.03 13.79
CA GLU A 160 -3.71 16.65 13.21
C GLU A 160 -2.55 15.64 13.13
N TYR A 161 -2.39 14.78 14.14
CA TYR A 161 -1.42 13.68 14.11
C TYR A 161 -1.70 12.71 12.95
N ILE A 162 -2.95 12.24 12.81
CA ILE A 162 -3.37 11.36 11.72
C ILE A 162 -3.18 12.04 10.37
N PHE A 163 -3.53 13.32 10.24
CA PHE A 163 -3.33 14.07 9.00
C PHE A 163 -1.86 14.10 8.58
N MET A 164 -0.95 14.44 9.51
CA MET A 164 0.48 14.51 9.22
C MET A 164 1.08 13.15 8.88
N LEU A 165 0.69 12.10 9.61
CA LEU A 165 1.09 10.73 9.28
C LEU A 165 0.58 10.33 7.88
N SER A 166 -0.69 10.61 7.62
CA SER A 166 -1.36 10.32 6.34
C SER A 166 -0.67 11.03 5.18
N TYR A 167 -0.28 12.30 5.35
CA TYR A 167 0.48 13.03 4.32
C TYR A 167 1.80 12.34 3.99
N ARG A 168 2.54 11.86 5.01
CA ARG A 168 3.82 11.15 4.81
C ARG A 168 3.64 9.85 4.04
N PHE A 169 2.63 9.05 4.39
CA PHE A 169 2.29 7.81 3.69
C PHE A 169 1.74 8.07 2.28
N PHE A 170 0.99 9.15 2.10
CA PHE A 170 0.49 9.50 0.78
C PHE A 170 1.63 9.91 -0.15
N MET A 171 2.63 10.64 0.34
CA MET A 171 3.83 10.97 -0.43
C MET A 171 4.65 9.72 -0.79
N TYR A 172 4.65 8.70 0.07
CA TYR A 172 5.20 7.38 -0.23
C TYR A 172 4.49 6.73 -1.43
N ASP A 173 3.14 6.72 -1.45
CA ASP A 173 2.38 6.17 -2.58
C ASP A 173 2.55 7.00 -3.87
N ILE A 174 2.66 8.33 -3.79
CA ILE A 174 2.98 9.17 -4.95
C ILE A 174 4.38 8.86 -5.51
N LEU A 175 5.38 8.64 -4.65
CA LEU A 175 6.73 8.28 -5.10
C LEU A 175 6.72 6.93 -5.82
N LYS A 176 5.95 5.96 -5.32
CA LYS A 176 5.76 4.66 -5.98
C LYS A 176 5.11 4.79 -7.35
N ASP A 177 4.06 5.59 -7.46
CA ASP A 177 3.39 5.84 -8.73
C ASP A 177 4.35 6.55 -9.72
N ASN A 178 5.19 7.48 -9.24
CA ASN A 178 6.26 8.06 -10.05
C ASN A 178 7.29 7.02 -10.52
N PHE A 179 7.61 6.02 -9.69
CA PHE A 179 8.48 4.92 -10.09
C PHE A 179 7.84 4.02 -11.15
N ILE A 180 6.55 3.69 -11.02
CA ILE A 180 5.79 2.94 -12.03
C ILE A 180 5.73 3.71 -13.36
N ALA A 181 5.52 5.02 -13.32
CA ALA A 181 5.56 5.86 -14.51
C ALA A 181 6.98 5.88 -15.14
N PHE A 182 8.02 6.01 -14.31
CA PHE A 182 9.41 5.99 -14.78
C PHE A 182 9.78 4.67 -15.45
N THR A 183 9.42 3.54 -14.82
CA THR A 183 9.70 2.20 -15.35
C THR A 183 8.98 1.99 -16.67
N ARG A 184 7.69 2.32 -16.78
CA ARG A 184 6.96 2.29 -18.06
C ARG A 184 7.69 3.02 -19.18
N ASP A 185 8.22 4.20 -18.89
CA ASP A 185 8.83 5.07 -19.90
C ASP A 185 10.29 4.66 -20.22
N ASN A 186 10.93 3.80 -19.42
CA ASN A 186 12.37 3.48 -19.51
C ASN A 186 12.72 1.97 -19.54
N GLU A 187 11.80 1.05 -19.22
CA GLU A 187 12.06 -0.40 -19.08
C GLU A 187 11.94 -1.21 -20.38
N ILE A 188 11.60 -0.59 -21.51
CA ILE A 188 11.63 -1.29 -22.80
C ILE A 188 13.11 -1.55 -23.15
N ILE A 189 13.49 -2.83 -23.19
CA ILE A 189 14.84 -3.24 -23.62
C ILE A 189 14.90 -3.05 -25.14
N GLY A 190 15.44 -1.92 -25.58
CA GLY A 190 15.72 -1.63 -27.00
C GLY A 190 17.09 -2.14 -27.46
N GLU A 191 17.34 -2.08 -28.78
CA GLU A 191 18.57 -2.59 -29.44
C GLU A 191 19.89 -2.03 -28.87
N ASN A 192 19.84 -0.79 -28.36
CA ASN A 192 20.99 -0.09 -27.79
C ASN A 192 21.22 -0.41 -26.29
N HIS A 193 20.34 -1.19 -25.67
CA HIS A 193 20.53 -1.59 -24.27
C HIS A 193 21.68 -2.59 -24.19
N SER A 194 22.57 -2.45 -23.21
CA SER A 194 23.73 -3.35 -22.98
C SER A 194 23.36 -4.83 -22.78
N ILE A 195 22.07 -5.09 -22.58
CA ILE A 195 21.43 -6.37 -22.32
C ILE A 195 20.87 -6.98 -23.60
N HIS A 196 20.51 -6.16 -24.59
CA HIS A 196 19.96 -6.65 -25.86
C HIS A 196 20.93 -7.57 -26.62
N LYS A 197 22.24 -7.36 -26.44
CA LYS A 197 23.30 -8.20 -27.04
C LYS A 197 23.57 -9.50 -26.27
N LYS A 198 23.03 -9.66 -25.07
CA LYS A 198 23.34 -10.77 -24.15
C LYS A 198 22.25 -11.85 -24.13
N PHE A 199 21.09 -11.60 -24.73
CA PHE A 199 19.95 -12.51 -24.64
C PHE A 199 19.37 -12.84 -26.00
N GLU A 200 18.74 -14.00 -26.07
CA GLU A 200 17.95 -14.39 -27.22
C GLU A 200 16.83 -13.37 -27.45
N LYS A 201 16.59 -13.05 -28.72
CA LYS A 201 15.53 -12.14 -29.15
C LYS A 201 14.18 -12.48 -28.53
N ARG A 202 13.87 -13.79 -28.41
CA ARG A 202 12.65 -14.32 -27.79
C ARG A 202 12.46 -13.84 -26.35
N PHE A 203 13.51 -13.86 -25.53
CA PHE A 203 13.44 -13.43 -24.13
C PHE A 203 13.10 -11.95 -24.03
N ILE A 204 13.75 -11.13 -24.85
CA ILE A 204 13.54 -9.68 -24.91
C ILE A 204 12.11 -9.35 -25.35
N GLU A 205 11.61 -10.04 -26.38
CA GLU A 205 10.24 -9.88 -26.87
C GLU A 205 9.21 -10.23 -25.80
N LEU A 206 9.37 -11.37 -25.11
CA LEU A 206 8.48 -11.80 -24.02
C LEU A 206 8.50 -10.84 -22.82
N TYR A 207 9.68 -10.39 -22.41
CA TYR A 207 9.83 -9.43 -21.32
C TYR A 207 9.14 -8.10 -21.64
N ASN A 208 9.39 -7.54 -22.83
CA ASN A 208 8.77 -6.29 -23.25
C ASN A 208 7.24 -6.41 -23.39
N GLU A 209 6.73 -7.57 -23.83
CA GLU A 209 5.29 -7.83 -23.89
C GLU A 209 4.66 -7.93 -22.49
N PHE A 210 5.32 -8.64 -21.56
CA PHE A 210 4.90 -8.71 -20.16
C PHE A 210 4.82 -7.31 -19.54
N GLN A 211 5.86 -6.49 -19.71
CA GLN A 211 5.88 -5.13 -19.16
C GLN A 211 4.78 -4.25 -19.75
N LYS A 212 4.55 -4.35 -21.06
CA LYS A 212 3.45 -3.63 -21.72
C LYS A 212 2.09 -4.02 -21.16
N ASN A 213 1.84 -5.32 -20.96
CA ASN A 213 0.59 -5.81 -20.39
C ASN A 213 0.40 -5.39 -18.93
N THR A 214 1.46 -5.49 -18.12
CA THR A 214 1.46 -5.04 -16.71
C THR A 214 1.17 -3.55 -16.61
N SER A 215 1.82 -2.71 -17.43
CA SER A 215 1.55 -1.27 -17.44
C SER A 215 0.12 -0.92 -17.84
N GLN A 216 -0.44 -1.63 -18.84
CA GLN A 216 -1.85 -1.47 -19.23
C GLN A 216 -2.82 -1.88 -18.12
N LEU A 217 -2.50 -2.94 -17.36
CA LEU A 217 -3.29 -3.39 -16.22
C LEU A 217 -3.26 -2.34 -15.11
N VAL A 218 -2.08 -1.86 -14.70
CA VAL A 218 -1.94 -0.84 -13.66
C VAL A 218 -2.73 0.42 -14.01
N GLN A 219 -2.66 0.90 -15.25
CA GLN A 219 -3.44 2.05 -15.70
C GLN A 219 -4.95 1.84 -15.61
N SER A 220 -5.43 0.60 -15.72
CA SER A 220 -6.85 0.28 -15.66
C SER A 220 -7.43 0.21 -14.24
N VAL A 221 -6.58 0.20 -13.21
CA VAL A 221 -6.96 -0.08 -11.82
C VAL A 221 -6.46 0.96 -10.83
N TYR A 222 -5.92 2.07 -11.33
CA TYR A 222 -5.34 3.14 -10.52
C TYR A 222 -5.61 4.51 -11.15
N ASN A 223 -6.12 5.45 -10.36
CA ASN A 223 -6.49 6.78 -10.82
C ASN A 223 -5.46 7.85 -10.44
N ARG A 224 -4.35 7.88 -11.20
CA ARG A 224 -3.27 8.86 -11.00
C ARG A 224 -3.76 10.31 -10.92
N GLN A 225 -4.74 10.68 -11.74
CA GLN A 225 -5.26 12.05 -11.74
C GLN A 225 -5.87 12.43 -10.40
N LYS A 226 -6.72 11.56 -9.83
CA LYS A 226 -7.32 11.81 -8.51
C LYS A 226 -6.32 11.77 -7.37
N HIS A 227 -5.29 10.91 -7.47
CA HIS A 227 -4.16 10.93 -6.53
C HIS A 227 -3.42 12.28 -6.55
N LEU A 228 -3.13 12.84 -7.73
CA LEU A 228 -2.48 14.14 -7.84
C LEU A 228 -3.34 15.28 -7.28
N LEU A 229 -4.67 15.23 -7.48
CA LEU A 229 -5.59 16.21 -6.89
C LEU A 229 -5.66 16.11 -5.35
N MET A 230 -5.61 14.89 -4.79
CA MET A 230 -5.50 14.71 -3.34
C MET A 230 -4.16 15.24 -2.81
N LYS A 231 -3.07 15.08 -3.58
CA LYS A 231 -1.76 15.63 -3.23
C LYS A 231 -1.82 17.15 -3.13
N GLU A 232 -2.43 17.81 -4.10
CA GLU A 232 -2.62 19.27 -4.07
C GLU A 232 -3.42 19.71 -2.84
N SER A 233 -4.45 18.94 -2.45
CA SER A 233 -5.28 19.24 -1.29
C SER A 233 -4.52 19.10 0.04
N PHE A 234 -3.67 18.08 0.18
CA PHE A 234 -2.74 17.98 1.31
C PHE A 234 -1.78 19.16 1.32
N GLU A 235 -1.17 19.48 0.18
CA GLU A 235 -0.14 20.51 0.06
C GLU A 235 -0.66 21.92 0.32
N GLN A 236 -1.92 22.22 0.02
CA GLN A 236 -2.54 23.49 0.39
C GLN A 236 -2.52 23.73 1.91
N ILE A 237 -2.72 22.68 2.72
CA ILE A 237 -2.66 22.76 4.18
C ILE A 237 -1.20 22.79 4.66
N ILE A 238 -0.36 21.92 4.10
CA ILE A 238 1.05 21.80 4.50
C ILE A 238 1.84 23.09 4.20
N VAL A 239 1.68 23.65 3.00
CA VAL A 239 2.43 24.84 2.55
C VAL A 239 1.95 26.12 3.23
N SER A 240 0.64 26.23 3.53
CA SER A 240 0.11 27.38 4.28
C SER A 240 0.59 27.42 5.73
N ASN A 241 1.17 26.32 6.23
CA ASN A 241 1.63 26.15 7.61
C ASN A 241 0.50 26.44 8.63
N ASN A 242 -0.75 26.23 8.21
CA ASN A 242 -1.95 26.42 9.03
C ASN A 242 -2.55 25.06 9.41
N LEU A 243 -1.75 24.21 10.04
CA LEU A 243 -2.18 22.89 10.48
C LEU A 243 -3.02 23.02 11.75
N ASN A 244 -4.34 23.01 11.57
CA ASN A 244 -5.29 22.91 12.66
C ASN A 244 -6.52 22.08 12.23
N LYS A 245 -7.31 21.62 13.20
CA LYS A 245 -8.52 20.82 12.95
C LYS A 245 -9.53 21.48 12.01
N GLU A 246 -9.74 22.80 12.10
CA GLU A 246 -10.72 23.51 11.26
C GLU A 246 -10.29 23.49 9.80
N THR A 247 -9.04 23.84 9.52
CA THR A 247 -8.46 23.83 8.17
C THR A 247 -8.38 22.41 7.58
N ILE A 248 -8.11 21.39 8.41
CA ILE A 248 -8.19 19.98 7.97
C ILE A 248 -9.63 19.66 7.55
N ASN A 249 -10.62 19.99 8.40
CA ASN A 249 -12.03 19.66 8.17
C ASN A 249 -12.68 20.42 7.00
N GLU A 250 -12.04 21.49 6.50
CA GLU A 250 -12.46 22.14 5.25
C GLU A 250 -12.27 21.24 4.03
N LYS A 251 -11.22 20.40 4.03
CA LYS A 251 -10.82 19.60 2.85
C LYS A 251 -10.90 18.10 3.06
N PHE A 252 -10.80 17.64 4.30
CA PHE A 252 -10.73 16.22 4.63
C PHE A 252 -11.79 15.83 5.65
N GLU A 253 -12.29 14.61 5.51
CA GLU A 253 -13.04 13.91 6.54
C GLU A 253 -12.11 12.87 7.16
N ILE A 254 -12.03 12.83 8.49
CA ILE A 254 -11.22 11.84 9.23
C ILE A 254 -12.13 11.10 10.21
N LYS A 255 -12.31 9.79 9.98
CA LYS A 255 -12.94 8.88 10.94
C LYS A 255 -11.86 8.18 11.76
N ILE A 256 -12.06 8.11 13.08
CA ILE A 256 -11.10 7.55 14.03
C ILE A 256 -11.85 6.58 14.94
N TYR A 257 -11.34 5.35 15.02
CA TYR A 257 -11.90 4.27 15.82
C TYR A 257 -10.82 3.76 16.77
N ASN A 258 -11.00 3.98 18.08
CA ASN A 258 -10.03 3.58 19.09
C ASN A 258 -10.04 2.07 19.31
N LEU A 259 -8.87 1.47 19.47
CA LEU A 259 -8.69 0.03 19.63
C LEU A 259 -8.39 -0.30 21.09
N LYS A 260 -9.01 -1.37 21.61
CA LYS A 260 -9.02 -1.74 23.04
C LYS A 260 -7.84 -2.61 23.52
N LYS A 261 -6.84 -2.87 22.69
CA LYS A 261 -5.77 -3.85 22.98
C LYS A 261 -4.38 -3.33 22.61
N ASP A 262 -3.35 -4.07 23.04
CA ASP A 262 -1.95 -3.87 22.65
C ASP A 262 -1.76 -4.19 21.17
N VAL A 263 -2.01 -3.21 20.31
CA VAL A 263 -1.84 -3.34 18.85
C VAL A 263 -0.36 -3.41 18.54
N ARG A 264 0.13 -4.58 18.14
CA ARG A 264 1.55 -4.83 17.83
C ARG A 264 1.87 -4.88 16.34
N TRP A 265 1.11 -4.13 15.56
CA TRP A 265 1.32 -3.97 14.13
C TRP A 265 0.88 -2.58 13.66
N ALA A 266 1.35 -2.16 12.50
CA ALA A 266 0.94 -0.93 11.87
C ALA A 266 0.89 -1.10 10.35
N GLY A 267 -0.02 -0.39 9.71
CA GLY A 267 -0.09 -0.33 8.26
C GLY A 267 -0.91 0.88 7.87
N VAL A 268 -0.44 1.63 6.88
CA VAL A 268 -1.17 2.77 6.30
C VAL A 268 -1.00 2.70 4.79
N GLY A 269 -2.09 2.89 4.05
CA GLY A 269 -2.07 2.86 2.59
C GLY A 269 -3.26 3.60 1.99
N PHE A 270 -3.09 4.02 0.72
CA PHE A 270 -4.11 4.77 -0.01
C PHE A 270 -4.61 4.01 -1.21
N THR A 271 -5.92 3.91 -1.33
CA THR A 271 -6.59 3.33 -2.50
C THR A 271 -8.00 3.88 -2.65
N GLU A 272 -8.54 3.83 -3.85
CA GLU A 272 -9.92 4.19 -4.12
C GLU A 272 -10.87 3.14 -3.54
N PHE A 273 -11.75 3.56 -2.63
CA PHE A 273 -12.84 2.71 -2.19
C PHE A 273 -13.99 2.82 -3.18
N VAL A 274 -14.43 1.68 -3.71
CA VAL A 274 -15.49 1.67 -4.72
C VAL A 274 -16.46 0.53 -4.45
N SER A 275 -17.74 0.91 -4.37
CA SER A 275 -18.90 0.04 -4.26
C SER A 275 -19.13 -0.73 -5.57
N ASN A 276 -19.91 -1.82 -5.50
CA ASN A 276 -20.09 -2.70 -6.65
C ASN A 276 -20.76 -1.95 -7.83
N GLY A 277 -19.99 -1.74 -8.90
CA GLY A 277 -20.47 -1.22 -10.18
C GLY A 277 -20.03 0.19 -10.52
N ASP A 278 -19.49 0.94 -9.56
CA ASP A 278 -18.97 2.29 -9.81
C ASP A 278 -17.58 2.27 -10.48
N ASP A 279 -17.28 3.29 -11.27
CA ASP A 279 -16.00 3.41 -11.95
C ASP A 279 -14.95 4.04 -11.03
N ILE A 280 -13.78 3.39 -10.90
CA ILE A 280 -12.66 3.90 -10.09
C ILE A 280 -12.25 5.32 -10.49
N TYR A 281 -12.43 5.68 -11.77
CA TYR A 281 -11.99 6.97 -12.27
C TYR A 281 -12.79 8.16 -11.69
N ASN A 282 -13.95 7.89 -11.08
CA ASN A 282 -14.80 8.91 -10.48
C ASN A 282 -14.41 9.24 -9.03
N HIS A 283 -13.68 8.35 -8.36
CA HIS A 283 -13.45 8.41 -6.92
C HIS A 283 -12.05 8.90 -6.58
N TYR A 284 -11.94 9.66 -5.50
CA TYR A 284 -10.67 9.98 -4.87
C TYR A 284 -10.16 8.82 -4.02
N PRO A 285 -8.83 8.65 -3.90
CA PRO A 285 -8.29 7.70 -2.95
C PRO A 285 -8.64 8.09 -1.50
N SER A 286 -8.76 7.07 -0.66
CA SER A 286 -8.89 7.21 0.78
C SER A 286 -7.71 6.51 1.47
N GLY A 287 -7.23 7.10 2.55
CA GLY A 287 -6.21 6.51 3.41
C GLY A 287 -6.87 5.62 4.46
N PHE A 288 -6.38 4.40 4.58
CA PHE A 288 -6.78 3.45 5.62
C PHE A 288 -5.57 3.11 6.45
N GLY A 289 -5.67 3.21 7.77
CA GLY A 289 -4.52 2.96 8.60
C GLY A 289 -4.82 2.43 9.98
N VAL A 290 -3.96 1.52 10.44
CA VAL A 290 -3.85 1.07 11.84
C VAL A 290 -2.54 1.58 12.39
N ILE A 291 -2.61 2.24 13.56
CA ILE A 291 -1.47 2.78 14.27
C ILE A 291 -1.51 2.26 15.71
N PRO A 292 -0.39 1.77 16.26
CA PRO A 292 -0.29 1.39 17.67
C PRO A 292 -0.28 2.62 18.58
N SER A 293 -0.51 2.41 19.88
CA SER A 293 -0.41 3.49 20.86
C SER A 293 1.00 4.07 20.90
N PHE A 294 1.13 5.38 20.83
CA PHE A 294 2.42 6.06 20.80
C PHE A 294 2.29 7.50 21.28
N ASN A 295 3.26 8.01 22.05
CA ASN A 295 3.33 9.42 22.48
C ASN A 295 2.05 10.00 23.13
N GLY A 296 1.26 9.16 23.81
CA GLY A 296 -0.02 9.58 24.44
C GLY A 296 -1.23 9.51 23.51
N TYR A 297 -1.06 9.10 22.25
CA TYR A 297 -2.14 8.72 21.36
C TYR A 297 -2.49 7.24 21.59
N ASP A 298 -3.78 6.95 21.71
CA ASP A 298 -4.30 5.58 21.75
C ASP A 298 -4.15 4.89 20.39
N ALA A 299 -4.00 3.57 20.42
CA ALA A 299 -4.07 2.76 19.21
C ALA A 299 -5.40 2.98 18.50
N CYS A 300 -5.36 3.18 17.19
CA CYS A 300 -6.55 3.46 16.40
C CYS A 300 -6.49 2.86 15.00
N PHE A 301 -7.69 2.58 14.47
CA PHE A 301 -7.92 2.50 13.04
C PHE A 301 -8.50 3.85 12.58
N PHE A 302 -8.03 4.35 11.45
CA PHE A 302 -8.52 5.59 10.88
C PHE A 302 -8.81 5.45 9.38
N ILE A 303 -9.75 6.29 8.94
CA ILE A 303 -10.05 6.51 7.53
C ILE A 303 -9.93 8.01 7.26
N ILE A 304 -9.13 8.40 6.28
CA ILE A 304 -9.00 9.79 5.82
C ILE A 304 -9.40 9.88 4.35
N SER A 305 -10.33 10.77 4.03
CA SER A 305 -10.76 11.02 2.66
C SER A 305 -10.84 12.51 2.38
N LEU A 306 -10.82 12.88 1.11
CA LEU A 306 -11.28 14.21 0.72
C LEU A 306 -12.76 14.40 1.04
N LYS A 307 -13.15 15.63 1.32
CA LYS A 307 -14.53 15.98 1.67
C LYS A 307 -15.48 15.82 0.48
N GLU A 308 -14.96 15.98 -0.73
CA GLU A 308 -15.63 15.68 -2.00
C GLU A 308 -16.03 14.21 -2.10
N GLU A 309 -15.32 13.31 -1.43
CA GLU A 309 -15.60 11.87 -1.39
C GLU A 309 -16.53 11.48 -0.22
N ALA A 310 -16.72 12.38 0.76
CA ALA A 310 -17.38 12.06 2.02
C ALA A 310 -18.83 11.58 1.84
N GLN A 311 -19.61 12.19 0.93
CA GLN A 311 -21.00 11.77 0.70
C GLN A 311 -21.09 10.34 0.17
N TYR A 312 -20.16 9.96 -0.71
CA TYR A 312 -20.10 8.61 -1.27
C TYR A 312 -19.71 7.60 -0.18
N LEU A 313 -18.68 7.90 0.60
CA LEU A 313 -18.19 7.03 1.67
C LEU A 313 -19.15 6.93 2.84
N GLU A 314 -19.93 7.99 3.12
CA GLU A 314 -20.95 7.97 4.17
C GLU A 314 -21.94 6.81 3.98
N SER A 315 -22.39 6.61 2.73
CA SER A 315 -23.39 5.59 2.40
C SER A 315 -22.80 4.20 2.20
N ASN A 316 -21.54 4.12 1.77
CA ASN A 316 -20.93 2.86 1.34
C ASN A 316 -19.89 2.29 2.32
N LEU A 317 -19.44 3.08 3.31
CA LEU A 317 -18.32 2.71 4.17
C LEU A 317 -18.49 3.21 5.61
N TYR A 318 -18.66 4.52 5.85
CA TYR A 318 -18.60 5.09 7.19
C TYR A 318 -19.69 4.53 8.11
N LYS A 319 -20.95 4.55 7.68
CA LYS A 319 -22.05 3.97 8.48
C LYS A 319 -21.87 2.48 8.80
N ILE A 320 -21.23 1.74 7.89
CA ILE A 320 -20.94 0.32 8.10
C ILE A 320 -19.90 0.19 9.21
N PHE A 321 -18.78 0.92 9.12
CA PHE A 321 -17.74 0.90 10.14
C PHE A 321 -18.23 1.45 11.48
N ASP A 322 -19.05 2.50 11.51
CA ASP A 322 -19.68 3.01 12.73
C ASP A 322 -20.53 1.92 13.41
N GLY A 323 -21.35 1.21 12.65
CA GLY A 323 -22.16 0.10 13.16
C GLY A 323 -21.31 -1.06 13.68
N LEU A 324 -20.27 -1.46 12.94
CA LEU A 324 -19.33 -2.51 13.36
C LEU A 324 -18.54 -2.09 14.61
N TYR A 325 -18.13 -0.83 14.69
CA TYR A 325 -17.40 -0.30 15.83
C TYR A 325 -18.24 -0.30 17.10
N LEU A 326 -19.53 0.04 17.02
CA LEU A 326 -20.44 -0.07 18.17
C LEU A 326 -20.53 -1.51 18.70
N LYS A 327 -20.58 -2.51 17.81
CA LYS A 327 -20.53 -3.92 18.23
C LYS A 327 -19.18 -4.27 18.88
N TYR A 328 -18.08 -3.79 18.32
CA TYR A 328 -16.73 -3.99 18.87
C TYR A 328 -16.60 -3.38 20.27
N VAL A 329 -17.09 -2.16 20.47
CA VAL A 329 -17.04 -1.49 21.77
C VAL A 329 -17.93 -2.18 22.80
N ASN A 330 -19.01 -2.86 22.40
CA ASN A 330 -19.87 -3.55 23.35
C ASN A 330 -19.41 -4.99 23.64
N ASN A 331 -18.99 -5.73 22.61
CA ASN A 331 -18.84 -7.19 22.67
C ASN A 331 -17.48 -7.71 22.16
N ASN A 332 -16.51 -6.84 21.86
CA ASN A 332 -15.25 -7.20 21.19
C ASN A 332 -15.48 -8.00 19.89
N ASP A 333 -16.49 -7.58 19.13
CA ASP A 333 -16.89 -8.20 17.87
C ASP A 333 -15.74 -8.27 16.85
N ILE A 334 -15.54 -9.46 16.28
CA ILE A 334 -14.44 -9.77 15.37
C ILE A 334 -14.67 -9.23 13.95
N GLU A 335 -15.91 -8.93 13.55
CA GLU A 335 -16.22 -8.43 12.20
C GLU A 335 -15.60 -7.07 11.95
N PHE A 336 -15.54 -6.21 12.98
CA PHE A 336 -14.87 -4.91 12.91
C PHE A 336 -13.37 -5.07 12.66
N LEU A 337 -12.71 -5.93 13.45
CA LEU A 337 -11.27 -6.20 13.34
C LEU A 337 -10.92 -6.87 11.99
N ALA A 338 -11.73 -7.82 11.53
CA ALA A 338 -11.53 -8.46 10.24
C ALA A 338 -11.73 -7.47 9.07
N SER A 339 -12.72 -6.58 9.19
CA SER A 339 -13.02 -5.56 8.18
C SER A 339 -11.91 -4.52 8.06
N LEU A 340 -11.41 -3.99 9.18
CA LEU A 340 -10.29 -3.05 9.14
C LEU A 340 -9.00 -3.73 8.65
N MET A 341 -8.73 -5.00 9.03
CA MET A 341 -7.60 -5.76 8.49
C MET A 341 -7.68 -5.85 6.97
N MET A 342 -8.83 -6.26 6.45
CA MET A 342 -9.03 -6.34 5.00
C MET A 342 -8.78 -4.98 4.32
N MET A 343 -9.26 -3.86 4.88
CA MET A 343 -9.02 -2.53 4.30
C MET A 343 -7.53 -2.16 4.28
N VAL A 344 -6.81 -2.38 5.39
CA VAL A 344 -5.38 -2.01 5.49
C VAL A 344 -4.51 -2.91 4.62
N PHE A 345 -4.78 -4.22 4.55
CA PHE A 345 -4.01 -5.13 3.70
C PHE A 345 -4.30 -4.94 2.20
N ASP A 346 -5.49 -4.46 1.84
CA ASP A 346 -5.83 -4.13 0.44
C ASP A 346 -5.15 -2.81 0.02
N SER A 347 -5.07 -1.84 0.93
CA SER A 347 -4.54 -0.51 0.64
C SER A 347 -3.03 -0.36 0.84
N SER A 348 -2.44 -1.07 1.81
CA SER A 348 -1.05 -0.86 2.24
C SER A 348 -0.11 -1.93 1.70
N GLU A 349 1.09 -1.49 1.32
CA GLU A 349 2.24 -2.36 1.00
C GLU A 349 3.37 -2.16 2.01
N ASN A 350 3.11 -1.41 3.08
CA ASN A 350 4.07 -1.00 4.10
C ASN A 350 3.50 -1.35 5.47
N ILE A 351 3.42 -2.65 5.71
CA ILE A 351 2.91 -3.26 6.93
C ILE A 351 4.11 -3.62 7.81
N MET A 352 4.01 -3.24 9.08
CA MET A 352 5.01 -3.52 10.10
C MET A 352 4.40 -4.33 11.23
N LEU A 353 5.16 -5.30 11.73
CA LEU A 353 4.75 -6.24 12.76
C LEU A 353 5.88 -6.40 13.78
N SER A 354 5.54 -6.43 15.07
CA SER A 354 6.54 -6.72 16.10
C SER A 354 7.10 -8.14 15.99
N PRO A 355 8.36 -8.40 16.37
CA PRO A 355 8.92 -9.75 16.38
C PRO A 355 8.15 -10.75 17.26
N SER A 356 7.63 -10.34 18.42
CA SER A 356 6.81 -11.21 19.27
C SER A 356 5.51 -11.60 18.59
N LYS A 357 4.77 -10.64 18.01
CA LYS A 357 3.52 -10.94 17.29
C LYS A 357 3.78 -11.79 16.04
N PHE A 358 4.88 -11.55 15.32
CA PHE A 358 5.26 -12.43 14.21
C PHE A 358 5.49 -13.88 14.68
N SER A 359 6.19 -14.06 15.81
CA SER A 359 6.47 -15.38 16.38
C SER A 359 5.19 -16.08 16.83
N GLU A 360 4.30 -15.36 17.52
CA GLU A 360 2.97 -15.83 17.95
C GLU A 360 2.15 -16.35 16.75
N LEU A 361 2.10 -15.60 15.65
CA LEU A 361 1.39 -16.02 14.44
C LEU A 361 2.01 -17.27 13.79
N LYS A 362 3.34 -17.41 13.80
CA LYS A 362 4.02 -18.60 13.27
C LYS A 362 3.74 -19.82 14.15
N GLU A 363 3.84 -19.68 15.48
CA GLU A 363 3.56 -20.75 16.45
C GLU A 363 2.11 -21.22 16.39
N ALA A 364 1.16 -20.29 16.19
CA ALA A 364 -0.26 -20.59 16.03
C ALA A 364 -0.64 -21.11 14.63
N GLY A 365 0.29 -21.20 13.68
CA GLY A 365 0.01 -21.56 12.29
C GLY A 365 -0.86 -20.54 11.54
N GLN A 366 -0.99 -19.31 12.06
CA GLN A 366 -1.82 -18.26 11.48
C GLN A 366 -1.05 -17.40 10.46
N TYR A 367 0.29 -17.42 10.49
CA TYR A 367 1.10 -16.67 9.54
C TYR A 367 0.81 -17.05 8.08
N GLU A 368 0.67 -18.35 7.78
CA GLU A 368 0.36 -18.84 6.42
C GLU A 368 -0.97 -18.27 5.89
N LYS A 369 -1.96 -18.07 6.78
CA LYS A 369 -3.22 -17.40 6.42
C LYS A 369 -3.00 -15.94 6.08
N LEU A 370 -2.11 -15.25 6.81
CA LEU A 370 -1.73 -13.87 6.51
C LEU A 370 -1.02 -13.75 5.17
N GLU A 371 -0.14 -14.70 4.84
CA GLU A 371 0.47 -14.77 3.51
C GLU A 371 -0.57 -14.99 2.41
N HIS A 372 -1.56 -15.86 2.69
CA HIS A 372 -2.64 -16.14 1.77
C HIS A 372 -3.52 -14.90 1.53
N ILE A 373 -3.89 -14.18 2.59
CA ILE A 373 -4.59 -12.88 2.52
C ILE A 373 -3.81 -11.91 1.63
N ASN A 374 -2.53 -11.70 1.91
CA ASN A 374 -1.69 -10.78 1.14
C ASN A 374 -1.59 -11.21 -0.34
N SER A 375 -1.45 -12.51 -0.61
CA SER A 375 -1.38 -13.06 -1.97
C SER A 375 -2.67 -12.86 -2.75
N LEU A 376 -3.81 -13.15 -2.12
CA LEU A 376 -5.13 -12.95 -2.71
C LEU A 376 -5.36 -11.48 -3.02
N LEU A 377 -5.10 -10.58 -2.07
CA LEU A 377 -5.27 -9.14 -2.27
C LEU A 377 -4.33 -8.61 -3.34
N THR A 378 -3.03 -8.96 -3.30
CA THR A 378 -2.05 -8.51 -4.31
C THR A 378 -2.42 -8.96 -5.73
N ARG A 379 -2.81 -10.23 -5.92
CA ARG A 379 -3.23 -10.76 -7.24
C ARG A 379 -4.54 -10.14 -7.73
N ASN A 380 -5.39 -9.71 -6.80
CA ASN A 380 -6.72 -9.22 -7.06
C ASN A 380 -6.89 -7.71 -6.80
N LYS A 381 -5.83 -6.92 -6.57
CA LYS A 381 -5.91 -5.44 -6.55
C LYS A 381 -6.56 -4.89 -7.83
N SER A 382 -6.49 -5.65 -8.92
CA SER A 382 -7.16 -5.39 -10.21
C SER A 382 -8.55 -6.03 -10.39
N LEU A 383 -8.95 -6.92 -9.48
CA LEU A 383 -10.17 -7.74 -9.54
C LEU A 383 -11.05 -7.43 -8.34
N ARG A 384 -12.15 -6.71 -8.58
CA ARG A 384 -13.23 -6.56 -7.61
C ARG A 384 -14.08 -7.84 -7.51
N SER A 385 -13.43 -8.98 -7.27
CA SER A 385 -14.10 -10.26 -7.10
C SER A 385 -14.74 -10.32 -5.73
N THR A 386 -16.07 -10.29 -5.69
CA THR A 386 -16.82 -10.48 -4.45
C THR A 386 -16.49 -11.81 -3.78
N GLN A 387 -16.17 -12.86 -4.56
CA GLN A 387 -15.76 -14.15 -4.02
C GLN A 387 -14.43 -14.05 -3.27
N VAL A 388 -13.42 -13.41 -3.87
CA VAL A 388 -12.10 -13.23 -3.23
C VAL A 388 -12.24 -12.37 -1.97
N ARG A 389 -13.02 -11.29 -2.01
CA ARG A 389 -13.25 -10.44 -0.81
C ARG A 389 -13.91 -11.22 0.33
N ARG A 390 -14.86 -12.13 0.03
CA ARG A 390 -15.47 -13.00 1.05
C ARG A 390 -14.48 -14.00 1.63
N GLU A 391 -13.65 -14.60 0.79
CA GLU A 391 -12.60 -15.52 1.22
C GLU A 391 -11.57 -14.81 2.12
N VAL A 392 -11.08 -13.65 1.69
CA VAL A 392 -10.16 -12.81 2.49
C VAL A 392 -10.79 -12.41 3.81
N PHE A 393 -12.05 -11.97 3.81
CA PHE A 393 -12.74 -11.60 5.04
C PHE A 393 -12.84 -12.78 6.02
N GLY A 394 -13.17 -13.99 5.54
CA GLY A 394 -13.18 -15.20 6.36
C GLY A 394 -11.80 -15.51 6.95
N LEU A 395 -10.73 -15.41 6.15
CA LEU A 395 -9.36 -15.59 6.63
C LEU A 395 -8.98 -14.53 7.69
N CYS A 396 -9.39 -13.27 7.51
CA CYS A 396 -9.14 -12.21 8.49
C CYS A 396 -9.81 -12.47 9.84
N GLN A 397 -10.94 -13.19 9.88
CA GLN A 397 -11.58 -13.59 11.15
C GLN A 397 -10.81 -14.69 11.89
N GLU A 398 -9.86 -15.36 11.24
CA GLU A 398 -9.10 -16.47 11.82
C GLU A 398 -7.67 -16.09 12.23
N VAL A 399 -7.26 -14.84 12.02
CA VAL A 399 -5.92 -14.33 12.32
C VAL A 399 -5.98 -13.35 13.50
N ASP A 400 -5.22 -13.64 14.55
CA ASP A 400 -5.20 -12.84 15.77
C ASP A 400 -4.10 -11.77 15.74
N LEU A 401 -4.37 -10.68 15.02
CA LEU A 401 -3.51 -9.49 15.02
C LEU A 401 -3.79 -8.51 16.18
N PHE A 402 -4.80 -8.76 17.04
CA PHE A 402 -5.34 -7.75 17.96
C PHE A 402 -5.45 -8.15 19.42
#